data_AF-A0A2U0S4E2-F1
#
_entry.id   AF-A0A2U0S4E2-F1
#
_cell.length_a   1.000
_cell.length_b   1.000
_cell.length_c   1.000
_cell.angle_alpha   90.00
_cell.angle_beta   90.00
_cell.angle_gamma   90.00
#
_symmetry.space_group_name_H-M   'P 1'
#
loop_
_entity.id
_entity.type
_entity.pdbx_description
1 polymer ?
#
loop_
_entity_poly.entity_id
_entity_poly.type
_entity_poly.pdbx_seq_one_letter_code
_entity_poly.pdbx_strand_id
1 'polypeptide(L)'
;VQAPAQKQATPKPVTSPQPKPKSQTKGIPLKTITGDILAELVSEKETLHIHFPDDKDFDINTPPFMSFFLDRVLAKMQEKDKEDAKAGKLDPDRIISFDIKQDENTLKEMTIKNLRPERSRELKSSLRWTLEKMFERMKQNS
;
A
#
# COMPACT_ATOMS: atom_id res chain seq x y z
N VAL A 1 36.82 -57.29 -24.24
CA VAL A 1 37.74 -56.14 -24.12
C VAL A 1 36.93 -54.84 -24.12
N GLN A 2 37.36 -53.84 -23.34
CA GLN A 2 37.01 -52.40 -23.41
C GLN A 2 35.55 -51.94 -23.30
N ALA A 3 35.27 -51.19 -22.22
CA ALA A 3 34.49 -49.95 -22.28
C ALA A 3 35.44 -48.77 -22.58
N PRO A 4 35.00 -47.65 -23.18
CA PRO A 4 34.41 -46.48 -22.46
C PRO A 4 33.23 -45.84 -23.26
N ALA A 5 32.59 -44.68 -22.97
CA ALA A 5 32.47 -43.70 -21.85
C ALA A 5 30.98 -43.22 -21.87
N GLN A 6 30.32 -42.76 -20.80
CA GLN A 6 30.50 -41.66 -19.83
C GLN A 6 30.34 -40.21 -20.35
N LYS A 7 29.36 -39.50 -19.72
CA LYS A 7 29.20 -38.01 -19.59
C LYS A 7 28.69 -37.28 -20.87
N GLN A 8 27.71 -36.35 -20.83
CA GLN A 8 27.10 -35.58 -19.73
C GLN A 8 25.59 -35.36 -19.98
N ALA A 9 24.77 -35.49 -18.94
CA ALA A 9 23.50 -34.78 -18.84
C ALA A 9 23.68 -33.63 -17.84
N THR A 10 23.89 -32.42 -18.34
CA THR A 10 24.06 -31.21 -17.52
C THR A 10 22.70 -30.65 -17.05
N PRO A 11 22.69 -29.86 -15.95
CA PRO A 11 21.56 -29.85 -15.03
C PRO A 11 20.44 -28.86 -15.39
N LYS A 12 19.31 -29.05 -14.70
CA LYS A 12 18.17 -28.12 -14.64
C LYS A 12 18.65 -26.69 -14.38
N PRO A 13 18.17 -25.68 -15.13
CA PRO A 13 17.73 -24.46 -14.47
C PRO A 13 16.56 -24.87 -13.57
N VAL A 14 16.74 -24.73 -12.26
CA VAL A 14 15.58 -24.59 -11.38
C VAL A 14 14.88 -23.31 -11.80
N THR A 15 13.84 -23.42 -12.62
CA THR A 15 12.91 -22.31 -12.78
C THR A 15 12.40 -22.03 -11.39
N SER A 16 12.80 -20.89 -10.82
CA SER A 16 12.33 -20.41 -9.53
C SER A 16 10.82 -20.61 -9.47
N PRO A 17 10.22 -20.95 -8.32
CA PRO A 17 8.78 -20.89 -8.18
C PRO A 17 8.38 -19.44 -8.42
N GLN A 18 8.02 -19.12 -9.66
CA GLN A 18 7.40 -17.87 -10.07
C GLN A 18 6.25 -17.71 -9.08
N PRO A 19 6.25 -16.63 -8.27
CA PRO A 19 5.23 -16.47 -7.26
C PRO A 19 3.89 -16.49 -8.00
N LYS A 20 3.15 -17.59 -7.79
CA LYS A 20 1.85 -17.84 -8.38
C LYS A 20 1.06 -16.55 -8.24
N PRO A 21 0.40 -16.02 -9.30
CA PRO A 21 -0.43 -14.84 -9.15
C PRO A 21 -1.47 -15.16 -8.08
N LYS A 22 -1.25 -14.63 -6.88
CA LYS A 22 -2.08 -14.92 -5.71
C LYS A 22 -3.47 -14.43 -6.06
N SER A 23 -4.46 -15.22 -5.65
CA SER A 23 -5.89 -15.07 -5.94
C SER A 23 -6.34 -13.63 -6.17
N GLN A 24 -7.09 -13.40 -7.25
CA GLN A 24 -7.54 -12.08 -7.71
C GLN A 24 -8.49 -11.36 -6.73
N THR A 25 -8.01 -10.95 -5.57
CA THR A 25 -8.53 -9.73 -4.94
C THR A 25 -8.10 -8.60 -5.86
N LYS A 26 -9.00 -8.13 -6.74
CA LYS A 26 -8.67 -7.11 -7.75
C LYS A 26 -8.28 -5.80 -7.08
N GLY A 27 -7.00 -5.65 -6.78
CA GLY A 27 -6.40 -4.40 -6.36
C GLY A 27 -6.66 -3.33 -7.41
N ILE A 28 -7.03 -2.14 -6.96
CA ILE A 28 -7.22 -0.99 -7.84
C ILE A 28 -5.86 -0.27 -7.90
N PRO A 29 -5.12 -0.33 -9.02
CA PRO A 29 -3.83 0.33 -9.12
C PRO A 29 -4.04 1.85 -9.14
N LEU A 30 -3.43 2.52 -8.17
CA LEU A 30 -3.42 3.96 -8.06
C LEU A 30 -2.31 4.49 -8.95
N LYS A 31 -2.68 5.09 -10.09
CA LYS A 31 -1.73 5.59 -11.09
C LYS A 31 -1.73 7.10 -11.19
N THR A 32 -0.59 7.73 -11.45
CA THR A 32 -0.49 9.16 -11.83
C THR A 32 -1.27 9.45 -13.11
N ILE A 33 -1.40 10.74 -13.48
CA ILE A 33 -1.88 11.16 -14.79
C ILE A 33 -0.97 10.63 -15.93
N THR A 34 0.33 10.47 -15.67
CA THR A 34 1.32 9.91 -16.63
C THR A 34 1.26 8.39 -16.75
N GLY A 35 0.50 7.70 -15.91
CA GLY A 35 0.32 6.24 -15.93
C GLY A 35 1.22 5.45 -14.98
N ASP A 36 2.16 6.11 -14.28
CA ASP A 36 3.04 5.50 -13.28
C ASP A 36 2.22 4.95 -12.10
N ILE A 37 2.48 3.70 -11.70
CA ILE A 37 1.82 3.09 -10.54
C ILE A 37 2.47 3.63 -9.26
N LEU A 38 1.66 4.28 -8.42
CA LEU A 38 2.02 4.84 -7.10
C LEU A 38 1.78 3.83 -5.97
N ALA A 39 0.68 3.10 -6.02
CA ALA A 39 0.29 2.09 -5.03
C ALA A 39 -0.77 1.13 -5.62
N GLU A 40 -1.02 0.00 -4.99
CA GLU A 40 -2.16 -0.87 -5.26
C GLU A 40 -3.13 -0.88 -4.06
N LEU A 41 -4.41 -0.62 -4.33
CA LEU A 41 -5.45 -0.50 -3.30
C LEU A 41 -6.34 -1.74 -3.26
N VAL A 42 -6.17 -2.57 -2.23
CA VAL A 42 -6.96 -3.78 -2.00
C VAL A 42 -7.97 -3.50 -0.89
N SER A 43 -9.27 -3.45 -1.23
CA SER A 43 -10.34 -3.20 -0.25
C SER A 43 -10.98 -4.52 0.17
N GLU A 44 -10.83 -4.91 1.44
CA GLU A 44 -11.40 -6.13 2.01
C GLU A 44 -12.34 -5.79 3.19
N LYS A 45 -13.65 -6.03 3.00
CA LYS A 45 -14.71 -5.70 3.98
C LYS A 45 -14.67 -4.22 4.38
N GLU A 46 -14.14 -3.92 5.56
CA GLU A 46 -13.98 -2.57 6.15
C GLU A 46 -12.50 -2.19 6.31
N THR A 47 -11.59 -2.95 5.69
CA THR A 47 -10.15 -2.72 5.70
C THR A 47 -9.69 -2.33 4.29
N LEU A 48 -8.88 -1.28 4.19
CA LEU A 48 -8.18 -0.88 2.98
C LEU A 48 -6.69 -1.16 3.16
N HIS A 49 -6.18 -2.13 2.41
CA HIS A 49 -4.74 -2.35 2.25
C HIS A 49 -4.24 -1.52 1.07
N ILE A 50 -3.08 -0.92 1.25
CA ILE A 50 -2.37 -0.07 0.30
C ILE A 50 -0.97 -0.64 0.21
N HIS A 51 -0.64 -1.27 -0.92
CA HIS A 51 0.70 -1.81 -1.16
C HIS A 51 1.48 -0.82 -2.02
N PHE A 52 2.67 -0.43 -1.57
CA PHE A 52 3.56 0.44 -2.32
C PHE A 52 4.51 -0.41 -3.17
N PRO A 53 4.85 0.01 -4.40
CA PRO A 53 5.76 -0.75 -5.25
C PRO A 53 7.20 -0.59 -4.74
N ASP A 54 7.92 -1.70 -4.55
CA ASP A 54 9.33 -1.70 -4.10
C ASP A 54 10.30 -0.92 -5.01
N ASP A 55 9.91 -0.65 -6.25
CA ASP A 55 10.58 0.21 -7.23
C ASP A 55 10.54 1.71 -6.87
N LYS A 56 9.69 2.14 -5.92
CA LYS A 56 9.55 3.54 -5.52
C LYS A 56 9.88 3.75 -4.06
N ASP A 57 10.92 4.55 -3.85
CA ASP A 57 11.39 4.94 -2.53
C ASP A 57 10.51 6.06 -1.95
N PHE A 58 9.28 5.71 -1.56
CA PHE A 58 8.35 6.64 -0.91
C PHE A 58 8.73 6.83 0.56
N ASP A 59 9.72 7.68 0.83
CA ASP A 59 10.09 8.08 2.19
C ASP A 59 8.88 8.70 2.93
N ILE A 60 8.52 8.14 4.08
CA ILE A 60 7.35 8.53 4.89
C ILE A 60 7.40 9.99 5.38
N ASN A 61 8.59 10.54 5.57
CA ASN A 61 8.84 11.91 6.01
C ASN A 61 8.68 12.91 4.85
N THR A 62 8.63 12.44 3.59
CA THR A 62 8.41 13.29 2.41
C THR A 62 7.05 13.98 2.50
N PRO A 63 7.00 15.32 2.61
CA PRO A 63 5.73 16.03 2.63
C PRO A 63 5.04 15.91 1.27
N PRO A 64 3.71 15.63 1.24
CA PRO A 64 2.78 15.92 2.32
C PRO A 64 2.30 14.69 3.14
N PHE A 65 2.99 13.55 3.14
CA PHE A 65 2.45 12.30 3.72
C PHE A 65 2.08 12.40 5.20
N MET A 66 3.04 12.62 6.10
CA MET A 66 2.73 12.81 7.52
C MET A 66 1.83 14.03 7.75
N SER A 67 2.24 15.21 7.27
CA SER A 67 1.63 16.50 7.61
C SER A 67 0.23 16.74 7.02
N PHE A 68 -0.21 15.96 6.05
CA PHE A 68 -1.55 16.06 5.47
C PHE A 68 -2.31 14.74 5.56
N PHE A 69 -1.76 13.63 5.05
CA PHE A 69 -2.52 12.40 5.01
C PHE A 69 -2.75 11.81 6.41
N LEU A 70 -1.72 11.75 7.25
CA LEU A 70 -1.89 11.29 8.63
C LEU A 70 -2.55 12.37 9.51
N ASP A 71 -1.95 13.56 9.55
CA ASP A 71 -2.30 14.63 10.51
C ASP A 71 -3.59 15.40 10.18
N ARG A 72 -4.02 15.44 8.91
CA ARG A 72 -5.29 16.10 8.51
C ARG A 72 -6.37 15.12 8.13
N VAL A 73 -6.09 14.15 7.26
CA VAL A 73 -7.13 13.26 6.72
C VAL A 73 -7.50 12.18 7.73
N LEU A 74 -6.53 11.38 8.19
CA LEU A 74 -6.80 10.30 9.14
C LEU A 74 -7.12 10.81 10.55
N ALA A 75 -6.44 11.86 11.03
CA ALA A 75 -6.73 12.46 12.33
C ALA A 75 -8.17 12.98 12.41
N LYS A 76 -8.67 13.69 11.38
CA LYS A 76 -10.06 14.18 11.33
C LYS A 76 -11.08 13.05 11.34
N MET A 77 -10.81 11.94 10.65
CA MET A 77 -11.70 10.77 10.68
C MET A 77 -11.68 10.08 12.06
N GLN A 78 -10.51 9.93 12.68
CA GLN A 78 -10.38 9.41 14.05
C GLN A 78 -11.06 10.29 15.09
N GLU A 79 -10.92 11.60 14.99
CA GLU A 79 -11.54 12.54 15.93
C GLU A 79 -13.05 12.43 15.86
N LYS A 80 -13.63 12.47 14.65
CA LYS A 80 -15.06 12.28 14.43
C LYS A 80 -15.57 10.95 15.01
N ASP A 81 -14.84 9.85 14.76
CA ASP A 81 -15.20 8.53 15.30
C ASP A 81 -15.07 8.47 16.83
N LYS A 82 -14.05 9.10 17.43
CA LYS A 82 -13.89 9.22 18.89
C LYS A 82 -15.00 10.04 19.53
N GLU A 83 -15.49 11.09 18.88
CA GLU A 83 -16.66 11.85 19.33
C GLU A 83 -17.95 11.02 19.27
N ASP A 84 -18.21 10.36 18.13
CA ASP A 84 -19.41 9.52 17.98
C ASP A 84 -19.37 8.30 18.92
N ALA A 85 -18.18 7.77 19.23
CA ALA A 85 -18.01 6.74 20.26
C ALA A 85 -18.29 7.25 21.67
N LYS A 86 -17.77 8.43 22.04
CA LYS A 86 -18.11 9.09 23.32
C LYS A 86 -19.60 9.41 23.45
N ALA A 87 -20.28 9.67 22.33
CA ALA A 87 -21.72 9.90 22.26
C ALA A 87 -22.58 8.62 22.20
N GLY A 88 -21.96 7.42 22.23
CA GLY A 88 -22.66 6.13 22.13
C GLY A 88 -23.28 5.83 20.76
N LYS A 89 -22.86 6.56 19.70
CA LYS A 89 -23.33 6.41 18.32
C LYS A 89 -22.45 5.47 17.48
N LEU A 90 -21.20 5.29 17.90
CA LEU A 90 -20.23 4.39 17.30
C LEU A 90 -19.66 3.48 18.39
N ASP A 91 -19.37 2.24 18.04
CA ASP A 91 -18.65 1.35 18.94
C ASP A 91 -17.15 1.75 19.00
N PRO A 92 -16.47 1.75 20.16
CA PRO A 92 -15.04 2.09 20.23
C PRO A 92 -14.16 1.18 19.36
N ASP A 93 -14.50 -0.10 19.16
CA ASP A 93 -13.79 -1.00 18.25
C ASP A 93 -14.05 -0.70 16.76
N ARG A 94 -15.02 0.18 16.45
CA ARG A 94 -15.31 0.69 15.09
C ARG A 94 -14.61 2.01 14.77
N ILE A 95 -13.79 2.55 15.66
CA ILE A 95 -12.98 3.75 15.38
C ILE A 95 -11.97 3.43 14.27
N ILE A 96 -11.86 4.30 13.25
CA ILE A 96 -10.87 4.16 12.19
C ILE A 96 -9.46 4.05 12.77
N SER A 97 -8.73 3.01 12.36
CA SER A 97 -7.38 2.71 12.83
C SER A 97 -6.48 2.45 11.64
N PHE A 98 -5.20 2.82 11.71
CA PHE A 98 -4.24 2.57 10.64
C PHE A 98 -2.94 1.97 11.17
N ASP A 99 -2.29 1.21 10.29
CA ASP A 99 -0.99 0.57 10.47
C ASP A 99 -0.13 0.89 9.26
N ILE A 100 1.15 1.19 9.46
CA ILE A 100 2.10 1.57 8.40
C ILE A 100 3.36 0.73 8.55
N LYS A 101 3.62 -0.10 7.54
CA LYS A 101 4.87 -0.85 7.38
C LYS A 101 5.78 -0.08 6.45
N GLN A 102 6.97 0.21 6.96
CA GLN A 102 8.04 0.87 6.24
C GLN A 102 9.34 0.07 6.45
N ASP A 103 10.27 0.20 5.52
CA ASP A 103 11.61 -0.35 5.59
C ASP A 103 12.57 0.84 5.69
N GLU A 104 13.27 0.97 6.83
CA GLU A 104 13.95 2.19 7.29
C GLU A 104 13.04 3.43 7.32
N ASN A 105 12.85 4.11 6.19
CA ASN A 105 11.89 5.21 6.01
C ASN A 105 10.93 5.01 4.82
N THR A 106 11.15 3.99 4.00
CA THR A 106 10.43 3.76 2.75
C THR A 106 9.12 3.02 2.99
N LEU A 107 8.00 3.63 2.63
CA LEU A 107 6.68 3.01 2.72
C LEU A 107 6.60 1.72 1.89
N LYS A 108 6.25 0.60 2.53
CA LYS A 108 6.06 -0.71 1.89
C LYS A 108 4.59 -1.11 1.84
N GLU A 109 3.87 -0.94 2.95
CA GLU A 109 2.45 -1.24 3.03
C GLU A 109 1.76 -0.33 4.06
N MET A 110 0.51 0.03 3.82
CA MET A 110 -0.35 0.67 4.81
C MET A 110 -1.68 -0.05 4.87
N THR A 111 -2.22 -0.26 6.07
CA THR A 111 -3.50 -0.93 6.30
C THR A 111 -4.40 -0.03 7.12
N ILE A 112 -5.60 0.27 6.63
CA ILE A 112 -6.57 1.15 7.29
C ILE A 112 -7.83 0.36 7.59
N LYS A 113 -8.11 0.13 8.87
CA LYS A 113 -9.25 -0.66 9.39
C LYS A 113 -10.42 0.26 9.76
N ASN A 114 -11.64 -0.29 9.75
CA ASN A 114 -12.91 0.41 10.00
C ASN A 114 -13.20 1.57 9.03
N LEU A 115 -12.72 1.46 7.79
CA LEU A 115 -12.94 2.47 6.75
C LEU A 115 -14.32 2.31 6.09
N ARG A 116 -15.30 3.07 6.57
CA ARG A 116 -16.66 3.10 5.99
C ARG A 116 -16.65 3.55 4.51
N PRO A 117 -17.50 2.96 3.64
CA PRO A 117 -17.48 3.22 2.20
C PRO A 117 -17.72 4.69 1.83
N GLU A 118 -18.59 5.39 2.57
CA GLU A 118 -18.93 6.81 2.40
C GLU A 118 -17.68 7.72 2.28
N ARG A 119 -16.70 7.49 3.15
CA ARG A 119 -15.48 8.29 3.34
C ARG A 119 -14.24 7.60 2.74
N SER A 120 -14.37 6.33 2.35
CA SER A 120 -13.34 5.60 1.60
C SER A 120 -12.99 6.28 0.27
N ARG A 121 -13.96 6.91 -0.40
CA ARG A 121 -13.74 7.61 -1.67
C ARG A 121 -12.90 8.88 -1.49
N GLU A 122 -13.19 9.65 -0.45
CA GLU A 122 -12.41 10.84 -0.09
C GLU A 122 -11.00 10.45 0.31
N LEU A 123 -10.85 9.47 1.21
CA LEU A 123 -9.55 8.97 1.65
C LEU A 123 -8.69 8.48 0.48
N LYS A 124 -9.25 7.70 -0.46
CA LYS A 124 -8.54 7.25 -1.66
C LYS A 124 -8.12 8.41 -2.57
N SER A 125 -8.93 9.47 -2.65
CA SER A 125 -8.61 10.69 -3.41
C SER A 125 -7.49 11.50 -2.74
N SER A 126 -7.54 11.68 -1.42
CA SER A 126 -6.48 12.34 -0.64
C SER A 126 -5.16 11.56 -0.68
N LEU A 127 -5.22 10.23 -0.58
CA LEU A 127 -4.07 9.36 -0.72
C LEU A 127 -3.44 9.48 -2.11
N ARG A 128 -4.26 9.43 -3.18
CA ARG A 128 -3.82 9.64 -4.57
C ARG A 128 -3.02 10.94 -4.69
N TRP A 129 -3.60 12.06 -4.27
CA TRP A 129 -2.96 13.36 -4.36
C TRP A 129 -1.67 13.43 -3.54
N THR A 130 -1.67 12.83 -2.34
CA THR A 130 -0.48 12.76 -1.47
C THR A 130 0.67 12.04 -2.16
N LEU A 131 0.42 10.84 -2.70
CA LEU A 131 1.43 10.02 -3.36
C LEU A 131 1.88 10.60 -4.71
N GLU A 132 0.97 11.25 -5.43
CA GLU A 132 1.29 12.02 -6.65
C GLU A 132 2.27 13.16 -6.30
N LYS A 133 2.02 13.89 -5.20
CA LYS A 133 2.93 14.95 -4.70
C LYS A 133 4.27 14.42 -4.21
N MET A 134 4.31 13.27 -3.51
CA MET A 134 5.57 12.62 -3.13
C MET A 134 6.36 12.19 -4.37
N PHE A 135 5.70 11.62 -5.37
CA PHE A 135 6.33 11.17 -6.62
C PHE A 135 6.84 12.35 -7.45
N GLU A 136 6.11 13.47 -7.51
CA GLU A 136 6.60 14.72 -8.09
C GLU A 136 7.88 15.22 -7.41
N ARG A 137 7.99 15.08 -6.08
CA ARG A 137 9.19 15.47 -5.31
C ARG A 137 10.36 14.53 -5.57
N MET A 138 10.13 13.22 -5.54
CA MET A 138 11.11 12.20 -5.89
C MET A 138 11.71 12.49 -7.30
N LYS A 139 10.85 12.75 -8.29
CA LYS A 139 11.27 13.07 -9.67
C LYS A 139 11.90 14.44 -9.86
N GLN A 140 11.68 15.42 -8.97
CA GLN A 140 12.36 16.71 -9.01
C GLN A 140 13.78 16.64 -8.43
N ASN A 141 14.06 15.60 -7.66
CA ASN A 141 15.32 15.40 -6.94
C ASN A 141 16.20 14.29 -7.56
N SER A 142 15.84 13.84 -8.78
CA SER A 142 16.49 12.79 -9.58
C SER A 142 17.06 13.35 -10.89
#